data_AF-A0A7K2VY80-F1
#
_entry.id   AF-A0A7K2VY80-F1
#
_cell.length_a   1.000
_cell.length_b   1.000
_cell.length_c   1.000
_cell.angle_alpha   90.00
_cell.angle_beta   90.00
_cell.angle_gamma   90.00
#
_symmetry.space_group_name_H-M   'P 1'
#
loop_
_entity.id
_entity.type
_entity.pdbx_description
1 polymer ?
#
loop_
_entity_poly.entity_id
_entity_poly.type
_entity_poly.pdbx_seq_one_letter_code
_entity_poly.pdbx_strand_id
1 'polypeptide(L)'
;RRLTGWIVVDLDATVITSASRKEGAAATFKGTFGFHPLGGWCANTGESLAMELRPGNAGANTVDDHLRVLAVCLEQIPDSSKSKLLIRVDGAGATHGLL
;
A
#
# COMPACT_ATOMS: atom_id res chain seq x y z
N ARG A 1 -12.72 -16.20 -5.80
CA ARG A 1 -13.78 -16.54 -4.83
C ARG A 1 -13.81 -15.45 -3.77
N ARG A 2 -14.98 -14.91 -3.40
CA ARG A 2 -15.11 -13.91 -2.32
C ARG A 2 -15.13 -14.64 -0.98
N LEU A 3 -14.32 -14.21 -0.01
CA LEU A 3 -14.31 -14.78 1.33
C LEU A 3 -15.47 -14.18 2.14
N THR A 4 -16.55 -14.93 2.34
CA THR A 4 -17.71 -14.46 3.10
C THR A 4 -17.33 -14.19 4.56
N GLY A 5 -17.66 -13.01 5.07
CA GLY A 5 -17.40 -12.61 6.45
C GLY A 5 -15.95 -12.19 6.74
N TRP A 6 -15.12 -12.02 5.71
CA TRP A 6 -13.77 -11.47 5.82
C TRP A 6 -13.69 -10.07 5.23
N ILE A 7 -12.89 -9.22 5.87
CA ILE A 7 -12.43 -7.96 5.32
C ILE A 7 -11.04 -8.21 4.73
N VAL A 8 -10.86 -7.81 3.47
CA VAL A 8 -9.63 -8.03 2.71
C VAL A 8 -9.04 -6.67 2.38
N VAL A 9 -7.80 -6.44 2.81
CA VAL A 9 -7.02 -5.23 2.51
C VAL A 9 -5.89 -5.60 1.56
N ASP A 10 -5.84 -4.93 0.43
CA ASP A 10 -4.76 -5.04 -0.55
C ASP A 10 -3.79 -3.89 -0.34
N LEU A 11 -2.51 -4.20 -0.11
CA LEU A 11 -1.43 -3.22 -0.10
C LEU A 11 -0.64 -3.34 -1.39
N ASP A 12 -0.44 -2.22 -2.08
CA ASP A 12 0.34 -2.17 -3.31
C ASP A 12 1.02 -0.82 -3.51
N ALA A 13 2.21 -0.85 -4.11
CA ALA A 13 2.96 0.34 -4.47
C ALA A 13 2.78 0.65 -5.95
N THR A 14 2.39 1.89 -6.25
CA THR A 14 2.12 2.31 -7.63
C THR A 14 3.04 3.44 -8.05
N VAL A 15 3.39 3.48 -9.34
CA VAL A 15 4.25 4.55 -9.90
C VAL A 15 3.37 5.66 -10.45
N ILE A 16 3.59 6.89 -9.97
CA ILE A 16 2.97 8.10 -10.51
C ILE A 16 4.05 8.93 -11.18
N THR A 17 3.95 9.16 -12.49
CA THR A 17 4.97 9.90 -13.23
C THR A 17 4.87 11.41 -12.96
N SER A 18 6.01 12.08 -12.96
CA SER A 18 6.10 13.54 -12.87
C SER A 18 6.92 14.09 -14.03
N ALA A 19 6.40 15.11 -14.70
CA ALA A 19 7.13 15.83 -15.74
C ALA A 19 8.16 16.83 -15.17
N SER A 20 8.16 17.06 -13.86
CA SER A 20 9.00 18.08 -13.20
C SER A 20 9.70 17.53 -11.96
N ARG A 21 10.83 18.14 -11.60
CA ARG A 21 11.64 17.81 -10.41
C ARG A 21 11.03 18.41 -9.14
N LYS A 22 9.78 18.06 -8.86
CA LYS A 22 9.15 18.36 -7.58
C LYS A 22 9.87 17.62 -6.46
N GLU A 23 9.76 18.15 -5.24
CA GLU A 23 10.27 17.47 -4.06
C GLU A 23 9.72 16.04 -3.98
N GLY A 24 10.60 15.07 -3.73
CA GLY A 24 10.28 13.64 -3.72
C GLY A 24 10.21 12.96 -5.10
N ALA A 25 10.15 13.70 -6.21
CA ALA A 25 10.20 13.10 -7.54
C ALA A 25 11.61 12.57 -7.84
N ALA A 26 11.73 11.28 -8.12
CA ALA A 26 13.00 10.60 -8.37
C ALA A 26 12.87 9.54 -9.48
N ALA A 27 14.01 9.00 -9.92
CA ALA A 27 14.01 7.84 -10.82
C ALA A 27 13.35 6.64 -10.13
N THR A 28 12.50 5.91 -10.85
CA THR A 28 11.78 4.75 -10.34
C THR A 28 12.41 3.45 -10.82
N PHE A 29 12.11 2.35 -10.12
CA PHE A 29 12.53 1.01 -10.55
C PHE A 29 12.05 0.65 -11.98
N LYS A 30 10.92 1.21 -12.41
CA LYS A 30 10.36 0.99 -13.77
C LYS A 30 11.03 1.84 -14.86
N GLY A 31 12.14 2.54 -14.54
CA GLY A 31 12.86 3.37 -15.49
C GLY A 31 12.14 4.68 -15.84
N THR A 32 11.17 5.11 -15.02
CA THR A 32 10.46 6.38 -15.18
C THR A 32 10.92 7.40 -14.13
N PHE A 33 10.36 8.60 -14.14
CA PHE A 33 10.62 9.65 -13.15
C PHE A 33 9.32 10.09 -12.48
N GLY A 34 9.30 10.14 -11.15
CA GLY A 34 8.09 10.49 -10.40
C GLY A 34 8.11 9.98 -8.97
N PHE A 35 6.98 9.46 -8.51
CA PHE A 35 6.73 9.01 -7.15
C PHE A 35 6.40 7.52 -7.11
N HIS A 36 6.55 6.92 -5.94
CA HIS A 36 6.24 5.51 -5.72
C HIS A 36 5.36 5.31 -4.47
N PRO A 37 4.17 5.94 -4.39
CA PRO A 37 3.28 5.81 -3.24
C PRO A 37 2.92 4.37 -2.91
N LEU A 38 2.73 4.10 -1.63
CA LEU A 38 2.16 2.86 -1.13
C LEU A 38 0.72 3.13 -0.69
N GLY A 39 -0.22 2.33 -1.17
CA GLY A 39 -1.63 2.47 -0.84
C GLY A 39 -2.22 1.20 -0.25
N GLY A 40 -3.37 1.35 0.39
CA GLY A 40 -4.19 0.25 0.85
C GLY A 40 -5.65 0.39 0.41
N TRP A 41 -6.22 -0.70 -0.09
CA TRP A 41 -7.59 -0.74 -0.61
C TRP A 41 -8.41 -1.83 0.06
N CYS A 42 -9.67 -1.54 0.37
CA CYS A 42 -10.62 -2.55 0.82
C CYS A 42 -11.11 -3.33 -0.40
N ALA A 43 -10.61 -4.55 -0.61
CA ALA A 43 -10.98 -5.36 -1.77
C ALA A 43 -12.47 -5.77 -1.78
N ASN A 44 -13.14 -5.70 -0.62
CA ASN A 44 -14.56 -6.00 -0.51
C ASN A 44 -15.45 -4.94 -1.18
N THR A 45 -15.04 -3.68 -1.16
CA THR A 45 -15.82 -2.52 -1.62
C THR A 45 -15.15 -1.76 -2.77
N GLY A 46 -13.84 -1.94 -2.96
CA GLY A 46 -13.01 -1.20 -3.91
C GLY A 46 -12.53 0.17 -3.41
N GLU A 47 -12.83 0.53 -2.17
CA GLU A 47 -12.48 1.83 -1.61
C GLU A 47 -11.00 1.93 -1.26
N SER A 48 -10.42 3.12 -1.49
CA SER A 48 -9.08 3.47 -1.02
C SER A 48 -9.16 3.82 0.47
N LEU A 49 -8.43 3.08 1.31
CA LEU A 49 -8.40 3.30 2.76
C LEU A 49 -7.30 4.28 3.14
N ALA A 50 -6.08 4.09 2.62
CA ALA A 50 -4.95 4.97 2.91
C ALA A 50 -4.01 5.06 1.71
N MET A 51 -3.29 6.18 1.63
CA MET A 51 -2.23 6.36 0.64
C MET A 51 -1.12 7.20 1.22
N GLU A 52 0.10 6.67 1.14
CA GLU A 52 1.29 7.39 1.55
C GLU A 52 2.11 7.78 0.33
N LEU A 53 2.33 9.08 0.16
CA LEU A 53 3.18 9.61 -0.89
C LEU A 53 4.64 9.36 -0.53
N ARG A 54 5.33 8.59 -1.37
CA ARG A 54 6.75 8.26 -1.18
C ARG A 54 7.58 8.65 -2.40
N PRO A 55 8.89 8.92 -2.22
CA PRO A 55 9.77 9.25 -3.33
C PRO A 55 9.81 8.17 -4.42
N GLY A 56 10.14 8.56 -5.66
CA GLY A 56 10.19 7.63 -6.79
C GLY A 56 11.16 6.45 -6.62
N ASN A 57 12.22 6.65 -5.83
CA ASN A 57 13.23 5.65 -5.52
C ASN A 57 12.94 4.87 -4.22
N ALA A 58 11.73 5.01 -3.63
CA ALA A 58 11.33 4.24 -2.46
C ALA A 58 11.21 2.75 -2.81
N GLY A 59 11.66 1.89 -1.89
CA GLY A 59 11.55 0.44 -2.02
C GLY A 59 10.10 -0.03 -2.04
N ALA A 60 9.79 -1.07 -2.82
CA ALA A 60 8.45 -1.68 -2.83
C ALA A 60 8.16 -2.47 -1.53
N ASN A 61 9.22 -2.93 -0.84
CA ASN A 61 9.18 -3.88 0.27
C ASN A 61 9.63 -3.30 1.63
N THR A 62 9.69 -1.98 1.77
CA THR A 62 10.06 -1.32 3.04
C THR A 62 9.03 -1.68 4.11
N VAL A 63 9.41 -2.54 5.07
CA VAL A 63 8.51 -3.05 6.12
C VAL A 63 7.80 -1.91 6.87
N ASP A 64 8.56 -0.90 7.28
CA ASP A 64 8.02 0.21 8.07
C ASP A 64 6.95 0.99 7.31
N ASP A 65 7.06 1.08 5.98
CA ASP A 65 6.03 1.72 5.15
C ASP A 65 4.75 0.89 5.10
N HIS A 66 4.90 -0.42 4.95
CA HIS A 66 3.76 -1.35 4.96
C HIS A 66 3.04 -1.33 6.31
N LEU A 67 3.76 -1.37 7.42
CA LEU A 67 3.17 -1.31 8.76
C LEU A 67 2.42 0.01 8.99
N ARG A 68 3.01 1.13 8.56
CA ARG A 68 2.41 2.46 8.70
C ARG A 68 1.13 2.59 7.88
N VAL A 69 1.17 2.23 6.60
CA VAL A 69 -0.01 2.27 5.73
C VAL A 69 -1.09 1.30 6.22
N LEU A 70 -0.71 0.09 6.66
CA LEU A 70 -1.64 -0.88 7.20
C LEU A 70 -2.33 -0.37 8.46
N ALA A 71 -1.59 0.24 9.40
CA ALA A 71 -2.16 0.82 10.61
C ALA A 71 -3.25 1.85 10.28
N VAL A 72 -2.94 2.79 9.37
CA VAL A 72 -3.91 3.80 8.93
C VAL A 72 -5.11 3.15 8.21
N CYS A 73 -4.90 2.10 7.41
CA CYS A 73 -6.01 1.37 6.78
C CYS A 73 -6.96 0.76 7.82
N LEU A 74 -6.42 0.16 8.88
CA LEU A 74 -7.23 -0.47 9.93
C LEU A 74 -8.03 0.53 10.75
N GLU A 75 -7.55 1.77 10.90
CA GLU A 75 -8.29 2.88 11.52
C GLU A 75 -9.50 3.31 10.69
N GLN A 76 -9.46 3.15 9.36
CA GLN A 76 -10.59 3.44 8.49
C GLN A 76 -11.69 2.37 8.52
N ILE A 77 -11.42 1.19 9.08
CA ILE A 77 -12.36 0.06 9.13
C ILE A 77 -12.97 -0.03 10.54
N PRO A 78 -14.29 0.26 10.69
CA PRO A 78 -14.96 0.11 11.98
C PRO A 78 -14.86 -1.31 12.52
N ASP A 79 -14.60 -1.45 13.83
CA ASP A 79 -14.47 -2.75 14.52
C ASP A 79 -13.47 -3.72 13.82
N SER A 80 -12.43 -3.20 13.17
CA SER A 80 -11.39 -3.99 12.50
C SER A 80 -10.77 -5.03 13.43
N SER A 81 -10.54 -4.69 14.70
CA SER A 81 -10.02 -5.59 15.74
C SER A 81 -10.90 -6.81 16.07
N LYS A 82 -12.20 -6.77 15.75
CA LYS A 82 -13.15 -7.88 15.96
C LYS A 82 -13.44 -8.66 14.69
N SER A 83 -12.88 -8.22 13.56
CA SER A 83 -13.19 -8.73 12.23
C SER A 83 -12.19 -9.79 11.79
N LYS A 84 -12.62 -10.68 10.90
CA LYS A 84 -11.70 -11.59 10.20
C LYS A 84 -11.01 -10.80 9.10
N LEU A 85 -9.72 -10.53 9.26
CA LEU A 85 -8.92 -9.73 8.34
C LEU A 85 -7.97 -10.60 7.53
N LEU A 86 -7.90 -10.33 6.23
CA LEU A 86 -6.87 -10.86 5.34
C LEU A 86 -6.12 -9.67 4.72
N ILE A 87 -4.83 -9.58 4.98
CA ILE A 87 -3.95 -8.60 4.34
C ILE A 87 -3.24 -9.30 3.19
N ARG A 88 -3.32 -8.71 1.99
CA ARG A 88 -2.65 -9.23 0.80
C ARG A 88 -1.61 -8.24 0.33
N VAL A 89 -0.43 -8.75 0.05
CA VAL A 89 0.67 -8.08 -0.64
C VAL A 89 1.09 -8.94 -1.82
N ASP A 90 1.56 -8.31 -2.88
CA ASP A 90 2.16 -9.03 -3.99
C ASP A 90 3.57 -9.55 -3.60
N GLY A 91 4.20 -10.30 -4.50
CA GLY A 91 5.54 -10.85 -4.25
C GLY A 91 6.62 -9.76 -4.08
N ALA A 92 6.42 -8.57 -4.64
CA ALA A 92 7.33 -7.44 -4.48
C ALA A 92 7.17 -6.75 -3.12
N GLY A 93 6.01 -6.88 -2.48
CA GLY A 93 5.74 -6.43 -1.11
C GLY A 93 6.06 -7.46 -0.03
N ALA A 94 6.38 -8.71 -0.38
CA ALA A 94 6.70 -9.76 0.58
C ALA A 94 8.00 -9.47 1.33
N THR A 95 7.91 -9.26 2.65
CA THR A 95 9.05 -8.96 3.51
C THR A 95 8.90 -9.64 4.86
N HIS A 96 10.02 -10.08 5.45
CA HIS A 96 10.03 -10.91 6.67
C HIS A 96 9.45 -10.20 7.90
N GLY A 97 9.47 -8.87 7.93
CA GLY A 97 8.95 -8.09 9.06
C GLY A 97 7.47 -7.72 8.98
N LEU A 98 6.77 -8.09 7.90
CA LEU A 98 5.33 -7.86 7.74
C LEU A 98 4.48 -9.07 8.22
N LEU A 99 5.13 -10.21 8.49
CA LEU A 99 4.53 -11.46 8.97
C LEU A 99 4.72 -11.62 10.48
#